data_AF-A0A7S9LU36-F1
#
_entry.id   AF-A0A7S9LU36-F1
#
_cell.length_a   1.000
_cell.length_b   1.000
_cell.length_c   1.000
_cell.angle_alpha   90.00
_cell.angle_beta   90.00
_cell.angle_gamma   90.00
#
_symmetry.space_group_name_H-M   'P 1'
#
loop_
_entity.id
_entity.type
_entity.pdbx_description
1 polymer ?
#
loop_
_entity_poly.entity_id
_entity_poly.type
_entity_poly.pdbx_seq_one_letter_code
_entity_poly.pdbx_strand_id
1 'polypeptide(L)' 'MSLVASVLNAIANAFGFGHSPVLVEISRATGVPASVLARSTTMEILEMIRAAGIPYADIPPHVADALGLVRAGDR' A
#
# COMPACT_ATOMS: atom_id res chain seq x y z
N MET A 1 -15.37 -17.18 -10.12
CA MET A 1 -14.50 -16.32 -9.29
C MET A 1 -13.10 -16.95 -9.27
N SER A 2 -12.08 -16.24 -9.75
CA SER A 2 -10.73 -16.78 -9.94
C SER A 2 -10.02 -17.03 -8.61
N LEU A 3 -9.36 -18.18 -8.47
CA LEU A 3 -8.49 -18.55 -7.33
C LEU A 3 -7.49 -17.44 -6.98
N VAL A 4 -7.03 -16.69 -7.99
CA VAL A 4 -6.13 -15.54 -7.84
C VAL A 4 -6.75 -14.45 -6.95
N ALA A 5 -8.04 -14.16 -7.13
CA ALA A 5 -8.74 -13.19 -6.29
C ALA A 5 -8.89 -13.66 -4.85
N SER A 6 -9.09 -14.97 -4.61
CA SER A 6 -9.10 -15.53 -3.24
C SER A 6 -7.74 -15.46 -2.59
N VAL A 7 -6.66 -15.73 -3.33
CA VAL A 7 -5.28 -15.66 -2.80
C VAL A 7 -4.91 -14.21 -2.51
N LEU A 8 -5.21 -13.27 -3.41
CA LEU A 8 -4.98 -11.84 -3.19
C LEU A 8 -5.81 -11.31 -2.00
N ASN A 9 -7.06 -11.76 -1.85
CA ASN A 9 -7.91 -11.38 -0.72
C ASN A 9 -7.48 -12.05 0.60
N ALA A 10 -6.87 -13.24 0.55
CA ALA A 10 -6.27 -13.90 1.69
C ALA A 10 -4.95 -13.22 2.10
N ILE A 11 -4.15 -12.74 1.15
CA ILE A 11 -2.95 -11.94 1.40
C ILE A 11 -3.35 -10.57 1.97
N ALA A 12 -4.33 -9.88 1.38
CA ALA A 12 -4.86 -8.63 1.88
C ALA A 12 -5.41 -8.75 3.33
N ASN A 13 -6.03 -9.89 3.66
CA ASN A 13 -6.48 -10.19 5.03
C ASN A 13 -5.33 -10.62 5.96
N ALA A 14 -4.38 -11.42 5.49
CA ALA A 14 -3.24 -11.90 6.29
C ALA A 14 -2.28 -10.76 6.67
N PHE A 15 -2.19 -9.72 5.83
CA PHE A 15 -1.45 -8.50 6.11
C PHE A 15 -2.30 -7.38 6.75
N GLY A 16 -3.55 -7.63 7.13
CA GLY A 16 -4.38 -6.66 7.86
C GLY A 16 -4.76 -5.39 7.08
N PHE A 17 -4.63 -5.41 5.74
CA PHE A 17 -4.82 -4.23 4.90
C PHE A 17 -6.27 -3.73 4.84
N GLY A 18 -7.27 -4.60 5.05
CA GLY A 18 -8.69 -4.25 4.98
C GLY A 18 -9.16 -3.17 5.96
N HIS A 19 -8.38 -2.87 7.02
CA HIS A 19 -8.62 -1.78 7.99
C HIS A 19 -7.32 -1.04 8.36
N SER A 20 -6.27 -1.11 7.54
CA SER A 20 -5.00 -0.51 7.89
C SER A 20 -5.11 1.02 7.85
N PRO A 21 -4.82 1.74 8.96
CA PRO A 21 -4.84 3.21 8.99
C PRO A 21 -3.89 3.80 7.94
N VAL A 22 -2.84 3.06 7.57
CA VAL A 22 -1.91 3.42 6.49
C VAL A 22 -2.59 3.50 5.13
N LEU A 23 -3.46 2.53 4.78
CA LEU A 23 -4.17 2.59 3.50
C LEU A 23 -5.18 3.73 3.45
N VAL A 24 -5.81 4.07 4.57
CA VAL A 24 -6.69 5.24 4.66
C VAL A 24 -5.88 6.54 4.47
N GLU A 25 -4.68 6.61 5.03
CA GLU A 25 -3.76 7.74 4.87
C GLU A 25 -3.31 7.89 3.40
N ILE A 26 -2.83 6.81 2.79
CA ILE A 26 -2.47 6.78 1.36
C ILE A 26 -3.69 7.13 0.50
N SER A 27 -4.88 6.62 0.84
CA SER A 27 -6.11 6.92 0.11
C SER A 27 -6.45 8.40 0.11
N ARG A 28 -6.29 9.07 1.25
CA ARG A 28 -6.51 10.53 1.36
C ARG A 28 -5.46 11.33 0.60
N ALA A 29 -4.21 10.89 0.64
CA ALA A 29 -3.10 11.58 -0.01
C ALA A 29 -3.14 11.44 -1.54
N THR A 30 -3.56 10.27 -2.04
CA THR A 30 -3.54 9.95 -3.48
C THR A 30 -4.88 10.12 -4.18
N GLY A 31 -5.99 10.20 -3.43
CA GLY A 31 -7.34 10.16 -3.97
C GLY A 31 -7.80 8.77 -4.42
N VAL A 32 -6.96 7.74 -4.27
CA VAL A 32 -7.29 6.36 -4.62
C VAL A 32 -8.09 5.72 -3.50
N PRO A 33 -9.21 5.02 -3.76
CA PRO A 33 -9.97 4.36 -2.70
C PRO A 33 -9.15 3.30 -1.95
N ALA A 34 -9.24 3.27 -0.62
CA ALA A 34 -8.55 2.28 0.21
C ALA A 34 -8.87 0.82 -0.17
N SER A 35 -10.07 0.57 -0.73
CA SER A 35 -10.46 -0.75 -1.25
C SER A 35 -9.69 -1.18 -2.50
N VAL A 36 -9.25 -0.22 -3.33
CA VAL A 36 -8.35 -0.45 -4.47
C VAL A 36 -6.96 -0.74 -3.92
N LEU A 37 -6.46 0.11 -3.02
CA LEU A 37 -5.14 -0.06 -2.39
C LEU A 37 -4.99 -1.42 -1.69
N ALA A 38 -6.03 -1.89 -0.99
CA ALA A 38 -6.01 -3.18 -0.28
C ALA A 38 -5.92 -4.39 -1.22
N ARG A 39 -6.22 -4.21 -2.52
CA ARG A 39 -6.12 -5.26 -3.55
C ARG A 39 -4.88 -5.08 -4.43
N SER A 40 -4.15 -4.00 -4.24
CA SER A 40 -2.96 -3.65 -4.99
C SER A 40 -1.70 -4.22 -4.32
N THR A 41 -0.73 -4.53 -5.14
CA THR A 41 0.64 -4.86 -4.71
C THR A 41 1.35 -3.60 -4.19
N THR A 42 2.40 -3.78 -3.39
CA THR A 42 3.25 -2.66 -2.94
C THR A 42 3.74 -1.79 -4.08
N MET A 43 4.14 -2.38 -5.21
CA MET A 43 4.64 -1.64 -6.38
C MET A 43 3.54 -0.78 -7.01
N GLU A 44 2.33 -1.30 -7.16
CA GLU A 44 1.19 -0.54 -7.68
C GLU A 44 0.81 0.61 -6.73
N ILE A 45 0.83 0.37 -5.42
CA ILE A 45 0.58 1.42 -4.42
C ILE A 45 1.64 2.54 -4.54
N LEU A 46 2.91 2.17 -4.71
CA LEU A 46 3.99 3.13 -4.89
C LEU A 46 3.87 3.93 -6.19
N GLU A 47 3.42 3.29 -7.27
CA GLU A 47 3.14 3.98 -8.53
C GLU A 47 1.97 4.96 -8.39
N MET A 48 0.93 4.60 -7.65
CA MET A 48 -0.19 5.50 -7.34
C MET A 48 0.25 6.70 -6.51
N ILE A 49 1.09 6.48 -5.50
CA ILE A 49 1.69 7.56 -4.68
C ILE A 49 2.52 8.50 -5.58
N ARG A 50 3.35 7.95 -6.47
CA ARG A 50 4.13 8.72 -7.44
C ARG A 50 3.23 9.50 -8.41
N ALA A 51 2.17 8.87 -8.92
CA ALA A 51 1.22 9.48 -9.84
C ALA A 51 0.42 10.63 -9.19
N ALA A 52 0.20 10.56 -7.87
CA ALA A 52 -0.36 11.65 -7.08
C ALA A 52 0.63 12.82 -6.86
N GLY A 53 1.86 12.72 -7.36
CA GLY A 53 2.89 13.75 -7.22
C GLY A 53 3.61 13.72 -5.86
N ILE A 54 3.46 12.64 -5.09
CA ILE A 54 4.13 12.49 -3.79
C ILE A 54 5.49 11.81 -4.04
N PRO A 55 6.62 12.49 -3.82
CA PRO A 55 7.92 11.87 -3.96
C PRO A 55 8.16 10.86 -2.83
N TYR A 56 8.96 9.82 -3.09
CA TYR A 56 9.27 8.79 -2.08
C TYR A 56 9.90 9.33 -0.80
N ALA A 57 10.61 10.47 -0.88
CA ALA A 57 11.20 11.13 0.28
C ALA A 57 10.15 11.71 1.24
N ASP A 58 8.96 12.03 0.73
CA ASP A 58 7.85 12.57 1.51
C ASP A 58 6.91 11.47 2.04
N ILE A 59 7.21 10.19 1.74
CA ILE A 59 6.46 9.06 2.29
C ILE A 59 6.82 8.93 3.78
N PRO A 60 5.84 9.00 4.69
CA PRO A 60 6.09 8.84 6.11
C PRO A 60 6.76 7.48 6.44
N PRO A 61 7.65 7.42 7.44
CA PRO A 61 8.39 6.21 7.76
C PRO A 61 7.48 5.03 8.16
N HIS A 62 6.35 5.29 8.83
CA HIS A 62 5.38 4.24 9.18
C HIS A 62 4.61 3.71 7.96
N VAL A 63 4.38 4.55 6.94
CA VAL A 63 3.81 4.14 5.65
C VAL A 63 4.82 3.28 4.90
N ALA A 64 6.09 3.70 4.87
CA ALA A 64 7.16 2.94 4.24
C ALA A 64 7.34 1.54 4.89
N ASP A 65 7.33 1.48 6.22
CA ASP A 65 7.41 0.23 6.99
C ASP A 65 6.21 -0.69 6.72
N ALA A 66 5.00 -0.15 6.74
CA ALA A 66 3.78 -0.90 6.43
C ALA A 66 3.71 -1.40 4.98
N LEU A 67 4.37 -0.71 4.05
CA LEU A 67 4.52 -1.14 2.66
C LEU A 67 5.67 -2.14 2.47
N GLY A 68 6.41 -2.49 3.54
CA GLY A 68 7.55 -3.39 3.46
C GLY A 68 8.74 -2.77 2.73
N LEU A 69 8.79 -1.44 2.64
CA LEU A 69 9.91 -0.70 2.10
C LEU A 69 11.00 -0.68 3.17
N VAL A 70 11.70 -1.82 3.31
CA VAL A 70 12.92 -1.89 4.10
C VAL A 70 13.83 -0.77 3.58
N ARG A 71 14.17 0.20 4.44
CA ARG A 71 15.15 1.22 4.09
C ARG A 71 16.38 0.48 3.57
N ALA A 72 16.73 0.68 2.31
CA ALA A 72 17.97 0.19 1.72
C ALA A 72 19.15 0.94 2.34
N GLY A 73 19.41 0.70 3.62
CA GLY A 73 20.37 1.48 4.41
C GLY A 73 20.55 1.06 5.86
N ASP A 74 20.00 -0.07 6.32
CA ASP A 74 20.35 -0.64 7.63
C ASP A 74 21.16 -1.93 7.40
N ARG A 75 22.46 -1.74 7.16
CA ARG A 75 23.51 -2.75 7.16
C ARG A 75 24.69 -2.21 7.94
#